data_AF-A0A3B9G7H6-F1
#
_entry.id   AF-A0A3B9G7H6-F1
#
_cell.length_a   1.000
_cell.length_b   1.000
_cell.length_c   1.000
_cell.angle_alpha   90.00
_cell.angle_beta   90.00
_cell.angle_gamma   90.00
#
_symmetry.space_group_name_H-M   'P 1'
#
loop_
_entity.id
_entity.type
_entity.pdbx_description
1 polymer ?
#
loop_
_entity_poly.entity_id
_entity_poly.type
_entity_poly.pdbx_seq_one_letter_code
_entity_poly.pdbx_strand_id
1 'polypeptide(L)' 'MSNTVEVDTEQGKICGNLSEDGSLNFKGIPYASPPIGQLRLKRSTPHPGWDEV' A
#
# COMPACT_ATOMS: atom_id res chain seq x y z
N MET A 1 12.37 -14.00 -14.60
CA MET A 1 12.46 -12.57 -14.24
C MET A 1 11.10 -12.18 -13.72
N SER A 2 10.99 -11.76 -12.46
CA SER A 2 9.73 -11.26 -11.92
C SER A 2 9.48 -9.88 -12.53
N ASN A 3 8.35 -9.71 -13.21
CA ASN A 3 8.04 -8.46 -13.90
C ASN A 3 7.36 -7.51 -12.89
N THR A 4 8.18 -6.86 -12.08
CA THR A 4 7.74 -5.95 -11.01
C THR A 4 7.66 -4.52 -11.50
N VAL A 5 6.74 -3.73 -10.94
CA VAL A 5 6.55 -2.31 -11.27
C VAL A 5 6.48 -1.51 -9.98
N GLU A 6 7.27 -0.44 -9.90
CA GLU A 6 7.27 0.51 -8.79
C GLU A 6 6.48 1.76 -9.16
N VAL A 7 5.71 2.30 -8.20
CA VAL A 7 4.98 3.56 -8.35
C VAL A 7 5.05 4.38 -7.05
N ASP A 8 5.02 5.70 -7.20
CA ASP A 8 4.95 6.64 -6.08
C ASP A 8 3.50 6.89 -5.66
N THR A 9 3.25 6.93 -4.35
CA THR A 9 1.97 7.34 -3.74
C THR A 9 2.21 8.45 -2.73
N GLU A 10 1.13 9.10 -2.24
CA GLU A 10 1.23 10.11 -1.18
C GLU A 10 1.84 9.58 0.12
N GLN A 11 1.79 8.27 0.35
CA GLN A 11 2.22 7.61 1.60
C GLN A 11 3.57 6.91 1.46
N GLY A 12 4.16 6.88 0.26
CA GLY A 12 5.41 6.18 -0.02
C GLY A 12 5.35 5.39 -1.32
N LYS A 13 6.49 4.83 -1.72
CA LYS A 13 6.59 4.00 -2.94
C LYS A 13 6.01 2.61 -2.70
N ILE A 14 5.40 2.00 -3.71
CA ILE A 14 4.92 0.62 -3.64
C ILE A 14 5.42 -0.20 -4.83
N CYS A 15 5.57 -1.50 -4.62
CA CYS A 15 5.92 -2.46 -5.65
C CYS A 15 4.72 -3.37 -5.95
N GLY A 16 4.44 -3.55 -7.24
CA GLY A 16 3.40 -4.44 -7.77
C GLY A 16 3.96 -5.38 -8.84
N ASN A 17 3.05 -6.13 -9.47
CA ASN A 17 3.39 -7.09 -10.51
C ASN A 17 2.63 -6.79 -11.81
N LEU A 18 3.30 -6.95 -12.95
CA LEU A 18 2.66 -7.01 -14.26
C LEU A 18 2.19 -8.44 -14.55
N SER A 19 0.90 -8.60 -14.79
CA SER A 19 0.29 -9.86 -15.19
C SER A 19 0.40 -10.10 -16.70
N GLU A 20 0.21 -11.35 -17.11
CA GLU A 20 0.27 -11.77 -18.52
C GLU A 20 -0.79 -11.08 -19.40
N ASP A 21 -1.93 -10.72 -18.82
CA ASP A 21 -2.99 -9.96 -19.47
C ASP A 21 -2.71 -8.44 -19.59
N GLY A 22 -1.53 -8.00 -19.13
CA GLY A 22 -1.13 -6.60 -19.11
C GLY A 22 -1.65 -5.81 -17.91
N SER A 23 -2.40 -6.43 -16.98
CA SER A 23 -2.88 -5.75 -15.78
C SER A 23 -1.77 -5.55 -14.74
N LEU A 24 -1.80 -4.41 -14.06
CA LEU A 24 -0.90 -4.10 -12.94
C LEU A 24 -1.59 -4.41 -11.62
N ASN A 25 -0.94 -5.20 -10.77
CA ASN A 25 -1.51 -5.72 -9.55
C ASN A 25 -0.71 -5.23 -8.33
N PHE A 26 -1.33 -4.36 -7.53
CA PHE A 26 -0.81 -3.89 -6.24
C PHE A 26 -1.76 -4.33 -5.12
N LYS A 27 -1.23 -5.00 -4.10
CA LYS A 27 -2.03 -5.65 -3.06
C LYS A 27 -1.55 -5.23 -1.68
N GLY A 28 -2.47 -5.18 -0.71
CA GLY A 28 -2.13 -4.92 0.69
C GLY A 28 -1.70 -3.48 1.01
N ILE A 29 -2.00 -2.51 0.13
CA ILE A 29 -1.68 -1.10 0.37
C ILE A 29 -2.58 -0.57 1.52
N PRO A 30 -2.00 -0.11 2.64
CA PRO A 30 -2.80 0.43 3.73
C PRO A 30 -3.31 1.83 3.38
N TYR A 31 -4.63 2.04 3.44
CA TYR A 31 -5.23 3.36 3.22
C TYR A 31 -5.42 4.17 4.52
N ALA A 32 -5.23 3.52 5.68
CA ALA A 32 -5.45 4.08 7.00
C ALA A 32 -4.55 3.40 8.04
N SER A 33 -4.34 4.06 9.18
CA SER A 33 -3.68 3.47 10.33
C SER A 33 -4.46 2.26 10.88
N PRO A 34 -3.78 1.18 11.33
CA PRO A 34 -4.45 -0.01 11.87
C PRO A 34 -5.38 0.30 13.06
N PRO A 35 -6.65 -0.18 13.07
CA PRO A 35 -7.65 0.16 14.09
C PRO A 35 -7.50 -0.67 15.38
N ILE A 36 -6.28 -0.69 15.93
CA ILE A 36 -5.91 -1.48 17.12
C ILE A 36 -5.64 -0.58 18.33
N GLY A 37 -5.54 -1.18 19.52
CA GLY A 37 -5.26 -0.46 20.77
C GLY A 37 -6.22 0.70 21.02
N GLN A 38 -5.68 1.91 21.18
CA GLN A 38 -6.45 3.13 21.40
C GLN A 38 -7.29 3.59 20.20
N LEU A 39 -7.04 3.04 18.99
CA LEU A 39 -7.81 3.34 17.78
C LEU A 39 -9.01 2.39 17.58
N ARG A 40 -9.13 1.35 18.41
CA ARG A 40 -10.26 0.42 18.33
C ARG A 40 -11.58 1.16 18.56
N LEU A 41 -12.58 0.87 17.71
CA LEU A 41 -13.91 1.52 17.70
C LEU A 41 -13.88 3.04 17.42
N LYS A 42 -12.79 3.57 16.86
CA LYS A 42 -12.70 4.98 16.43
C LYS A 42 -12.76 5.10 14.91
N ARG A 43 -12.99 6.33 14.43
CA ARG A 43 -12.91 6.66 13.00
C ARG A 43 -11.50 6.33 12.46
N SER A 44 -11.43 5.93 11.21
CA SER A 44 -10.16 5.75 10.49
C SER A 44 -9.32 7.02 10.56
N THR A 45 -8.01 6.85 10.66
CA THR A 45 -7.03 7.93 10.63
C THR A 45 -6.03 7.65 9.50
N PRO A 46 -5.45 8.67 8.86
CA PRO A 46 -4.47 8.47 7.79
C PRO A 46 -3.32 7.55 8.20
N HIS A 47 -2.79 6.76 7.27
CA HIS A 47 -1.58 5.97 7.50
C HIS A 47 -0.37 6.94 7.62
N PRO A 48 0.60 6.70 8.52
CA PRO A 48 1.79 7.57 8.65
C PRO A 48 2.72 7.56 7.43
N GLY A 49 2.47 6.68 6.46
CA GLY A 49 3.36 6.43 5.33
C GLY A 49 4.54 5.53 5.68
N TRP A 50 5.48 5.41 4.74
CA TRP A 50 6.71 4.64 4.86
C TRP A 50 7.80 5.22 3.93
N ASP A 51 9.07 5.04 4.32
CA ASP A 51 10.21 5.65 3.62
C ASP A 51 10.90 4.72 2.60
N GLU A 52 10.61 3.42 2.60
CA GLU A 52 11.32 2.40 1.80
C GLU A 52 10.40 1.62 0.83
N VAL A 53 11.00 0.99 -0.19
CA VAL A 53 10.40 -0.11 -0.99
C VAL A 53 11.04 -1.43 -0.58
#